data_AF-A0A1L5P520-F1
#
_entry.id   AF-A0A1L5P520-F1
#
_cell.length_a   1.000
_cell.length_b   1.000
_cell.length_c   1.000
_cell.angle_alpha   90.00
_cell.angle_beta   90.00
_cell.angle_gamma   90.00
#
_symmetry.space_group_name_H-M   'P 1'
#
loop_
_entity.id
_entity.type
_entity.pdbx_description
1 polymer ?
#
loop_
_entity_poly.entity_id
_entity_poly.type
_entity_poly.pdbx_seq_one_letter_code
_entity_poly.pdbx_strand_id
1 'polypeptide(L)'
;MSASRPTMPIRLSTVKADEAADLVIKFKEWFGLEEIQRLVQDSARRTESFLLQYDHTPTPQGGIGEAEPWVQLEGVPLPELEETEDEVRLDLRLSGLRLKTFAEGVCRMIGILNETDALPKFANTYNDTSTNLAEWFMHERLMRAYLQNKASAPSPKLGDLMDLYLYDPKSQQGAVRAKIVQMVSVGLWDADPPVGARDWKIRAGPVATKFHLKVFVPVVEHFKQYLKGSQRSPEEEDDNDLSSDMG
;
A
#
# COMPACT_ATOMS: atom_id res chain seq x y z
N MET A 1 27.13 17.80 0.47
CA MET A 1 27.40 16.55 1.23
C MET A 1 26.15 15.70 1.14
N SER A 2 26.24 14.48 0.61
CA SER A 2 25.11 13.53 0.62
C SER A 2 24.77 13.21 2.08
N ALA A 3 23.51 13.40 2.49
CA ALA A 3 23.08 13.04 3.83
C ALA A 3 23.23 11.53 4.03
N SER A 4 23.73 11.09 5.19
CA SER A 4 23.88 9.66 5.46
C SER A 4 22.50 9.00 5.57
N ARG A 5 22.30 7.91 4.81
CA ARG A 5 21.06 7.10 4.85
C ARG A 5 20.74 6.66 6.29
N PRO A 6 19.57 7.03 6.85
CA PRO A 6 19.21 6.68 8.21
C PRO A 6 18.95 5.16 8.34
N THR A 7 19.06 4.65 9.56
CA THR A 7 18.97 3.21 9.85
C THR A 7 17.78 2.93 10.76
N MET A 8 16.93 2.00 10.33
CA MET A 8 15.82 1.45 11.10
C MET A 8 16.35 0.42 12.12
N PRO A 9 15.98 0.53 13.40
CA PRO A 9 16.33 -0.51 14.38
C PRO A 9 15.69 -1.85 14.00
N ILE A 10 16.41 -2.96 14.15
CA ILE A 10 15.92 -4.32 13.85
C ILE A 10 14.84 -4.78 14.86
N ARG A 11 14.82 -4.21 16.07
CA ARG A 11 13.84 -4.51 17.11
C ARG A 11 13.10 -3.24 17.53
N LEU A 12 12.00 -2.93 16.84
CA LEU A 12 11.20 -1.74 17.17
C LEU A 12 10.55 -1.78 18.56
N SER A 13 10.32 -2.97 19.12
CA SER A 13 9.72 -3.13 20.44
C SER A 13 10.55 -2.56 21.58
N THR A 14 11.85 -2.32 21.37
CA THR A 14 12.76 -1.75 22.38
C THR A 14 12.94 -0.23 22.26
N VAL A 15 12.39 0.38 21.21
CA VAL A 15 12.57 1.81 20.93
C VAL A 15 11.81 2.64 21.96
N LYS A 16 12.53 3.52 22.65
CA LYS A 16 11.95 4.45 23.65
C LYS A 16 11.29 5.66 22.98
N ALA A 17 10.55 6.45 23.75
CA ALA A 17 9.82 7.60 23.22
C ALA A 17 10.72 8.62 22.51
N ASP A 18 11.84 9.02 23.13
CA ASP A 18 12.77 10.01 22.55
C ASP A 18 13.44 9.47 21.30
N GLU A 19 13.86 8.19 21.32
CA GLU A 19 14.45 7.52 20.17
C GLU A 19 13.45 7.40 19.00
N ALA A 20 12.17 7.11 19.29
CA ALA A 20 11.12 7.09 18.27
C ALA A 20 10.92 8.48 17.63
N ALA A 21 10.94 9.54 18.44
CA ALA A 21 10.84 10.92 17.95
C ALA A 21 12.02 11.27 17.02
N ASP A 22 13.25 10.95 17.45
CA ASP A 22 14.46 11.18 16.65
C ASP A 22 14.45 10.42 15.33
N LEU A 23 14.00 9.15 15.34
CA LEU A 23 13.88 8.33 14.13
C LEU A 23 12.86 8.92 13.17
N VAL A 24 11.69 9.33 13.66
CA VAL A 24 10.64 9.95 12.83
C VAL A 24 11.17 11.23 12.17
N ILE A 25 11.88 12.09 12.91
CA ILE A 25 12.48 13.31 12.35
C ILE A 25 13.48 12.96 11.24
N LYS A 26 14.40 12.03 11.50
CA LYS A 26 15.41 11.61 10.51
C LYS A 26 14.80 11.02 9.25
N PHE A 27 13.78 10.18 9.38
CA PHE A 27 13.10 9.57 8.23
C PHE A 27 12.31 10.62 7.44
N LYS A 28 11.66 11.56 8.12
CA LYS A 28 10.96 12.68 7.48
C LYS A 28 11.93 13.57 6.69
N GLU A 29 13.07 13.93 7.28
CA GLU A 29 14.14 14.66 6.60
C GLU A 29 14.67 13.90 5.38
N TRP A 30 14.87 12.58 5.51
CA TRP A 30 15.31 11.72 4.42
C TRP A 30 14.36 11.75 3.22
N PHE A 31 13.05 11.57 3.43
CA PHE A 31 12.06 11.70 2.36
C PHE A 31 11.84 13.16 1.90
N GLY A 32 12.36 14.13 2.64
CA GLY A 32 12.42 15.54 2.24
C GLY A 32 13.52 15.86 1.22
N LEU A 33 14.51 14.98 1.06
CA LEU A 33 15.61 15.16 0.11
C LEU A 33 15.09 15.04 -1.34
N GLU A 34 15.48 15.99 -2.19
CA GLU A 34 15.03 16.05 -3.60
C GLU A 34 15.38 14.78 -4.39
N GLU A 35 16.56 14.21 -4.15
CA GLU A 35 16.98 12.94 -4.74
C GLU A 35 16.03 11.79 -4.37
N ILE A 36 15.67 11.69 -3.10
CA ILE A 36 14.75 10.65 -2.61
C ILE A 36 13.35 10.88 -3.16
N GLN A 37 12.88 12.13 -3.27
CA GLN A 37 11.60 12.45 -3.90
C GLN A 37 11.55 12.05 -5.38
N ARG A 38 12.66 12.22 -6.12
CA ARG A 38 12.79 11.76 -7.50
C ARG A 38 12.71 10.24 -7.59
N LEU A 39 13.38 9.52 -6.69
CA LEU A 39 13.30 8.06 -6.63
C LEU A 39 11.88 7.60 -6.28
N VAL A 40 11.18 8.25 -5.36
CA VAL A 40 9.76 7.97 -5.05
C VAL A 40 8.86 8.16 -6.27
N GLN A 41 9.11 9.21 -7.07
CA GLN A 41 8.37 9.44 -8.31
C GLN A 41 8.64 8.36 -9.37
N ASP A 42 9.89 7.93 -9.52
CA ASP A 42 10.26 6.85 -10.45
C ASP A 42 9.68 5.50 -10.02
N SER A 43 9.78 5.16 -8.73
CA SER A 43 9.20 3.95 -8.16
C SER A 43 7.70 3.87 -8.40
N ALA A 44 6.97 4.98 -8.23
CA ALA A 44 5.54 5.01 -8.51
C ALA A 44 5.24 4.65 -9.97
N ARG A 45 5.98 5.22 -10.93
CA ARG A 45 5.83 4.90 -12.36
C ARG A 45 6.12 3.43 -12.66
N ARG A 46 7.19 2.89 -12.07
CA ARG A 46 7.57 1.48 -12.22
C ARG A 46 6.51 0.55 -11.63
N THR A 47 5.95 0.88 -10.47
CA THR A 47 4.86 0.13 -9.84
C THR A 47 3.58 0.19 -10.68
N GLU A 48 3.18 1.36 -11.17
CA GLU A 48 2.01 1.50 -12.06
C GLU A 48 2.17 0.61 -13.30
N SER A 49 3.33 0.69 -13.96
CA SER A 49 3.61 -0.13 -15.15
C SER A 49 3.53 -1.63 -14.84
N PHE A 50 4.10 -2.06 -13.71
CA PHE A 50 4.04 -3.45 -13.25
C PHE A 50 2.59 -3.92 -13.02
N LEU A 51 1.77 -3.14 -12.31
CA LEU A 51 0.39 -3.52 -12.04
C LEU A 51 -0.48 -3.53 -13.30
N LEU A 52 -0.23 -2.62 -14.25
CA LEU A 52 -0.97 -2.58 -15.52
C LEU A 52 -0.55 -3.70 -16.49
N GLN A 53 0.70 -4.19 -16.41
CA GLN A 53 1.13 -5.38 -17.16
C GLN A 53 0.36 -6.63 -16.73
N TYR A 54 -0.02 -6.72 -15.46
CA TYR A 54 -0.99 -7.70 -14.95
C TYR A 54 -0.59 -9.17 -15.16
N ASP A 55 0.71 -9.44 -15.23
CA ASP A 55 1.27 -10.74 -15.60
C ASP A 55 2.12 -11.38 -14.49
N HIS A 56 2.38 -10.65 -13.40
CA HIS A 56 3.14 -11.16 -12.25
C HIS A 56 2.59 -10.72 -10.90
N THR A 57 2.77 -11.55 -9.87
CA THR A 57 2.61 -11.19 -8.46
C THR A 57 3.85 -10.51 -7.90
N PRO A 58 3.76 -9.68 -6.85
CA PRO A 58 4.93 -9.24 -6.11
C PRO A 58 5.37 -10.31 -5.09
N THR A 59 6.67 -10.39 -4.82
CA THR A 59 7.16 -11.20 -3.67
C THR A 59 6.85 -10.49 -2.35
N PRO A 60 6.92 -11.17 -1.19
CA PRO A 60 6.72 -10.51 0.12
C PRO A 60 7.69 -9.36 0.42
N GLN A 61 8.84 -9.30 -0.25
CA GLN A 61 9.82 -8.22 -0.14
C GLN A 61 9.66 -7.15 -1.23
N GLY A 62 8.60 -7.24 -2.04
CA GLY A 62 8.27 -6.31 -3.11
C GLY A 62 9.06 -6.52 -4.41
N GLY A 63 9.67 -7.69 -4.62
CA GLY A 63 10.29 -8.08 -5.90
C GLY A 63 9.26 -8.58 -6.92
N ILE A 64 9.73 -9.06 -8.08
CA ILE A 64 8.89 -9.76 -9.08
C ILE A 64 8.77 -11.22 -8.65
N GLY A 65 7.54 -11.71 -8.53
CA GLY A 65 7.18 -13.05 -8.09
C GLY A 65 6.76 -13.96 -9.25
N GLU A 66 5.67 -14.69 -9.02
CA GLU A 66 5.15 -15.69 -9.96
C GLU A 66 4.54 -15.01 -11.19
N ALA A 67 4.64 -15.66 -12.35
CA ALA A 67 4.10 -15.18 -13.62
C ALA A 67 2.60 -15.44 -13.72
N GLU A 68 1.84 -14.85 -12.80
CA GLU A 68 0.38 -14.89 -12.76
C GLU A 68 -0.20 -13.50 -12.42
N PRO A 69 -1.47 -13.23 -12.74
CA PRO A 69 -2.07 -11.94 -12.47
C PRO A 69 -2.14 -11.62 -10.97
N TRP A 70 -1.62 -10.46 -10.57
CA TRP A 70 -1.54 -10.06 -9.15
C TRP A 70 -2.89 -9.88 -8.45
N VAL A 71 -3.97 -9.65 -9.21
CA VAL A 71 -5.33 -9.63 -8.68
C VAL A 71 -6.15 -10.73 -9.31
N GLN A 72 -6.72 -11.56 -8.44
CA GLN A 72 -7.77 -12.51 -8.75
C GLN A 72 -8.92 -12.22 -7.80
N LEU A 73 -10.14 -12.16 -8.34
CA LEU A 73 -11.37 -11.98 -7.57
C LEU A 73 -12.21 -13.23 -7.77
N GLU A 74 -12.87 -13.68 -6.70
CA GLU A 74 -13.69 -14.92 -6.75
C GLU A 74 -12.89 -16.17 -7.19
N GLY A 75 -11.56 -16.13 -7.00
CA GLY A 75 -10.65 -17.23 -7.36
C GLY A 75 -10.23 -17.26 -8.83
N VAL A 76 -10.55 -16.23 -9.63
CA VAL A 76 -10.18 -16.15 -11.04
C VAL A 76 -9.58 -14.78 -11.41
N PRO A 77 -8.77 -14.69 -12.48
CA PRO A 77 -8.35 -13.41 -13.05
C PRO A 77 -9.53 -12.51 -13.42
N LEU A 78 -9.32 -11.20 -13.40
CA LEU A 78 -10.37 -10.21 -13.69
C LEU A 78 -11.07 -10.42 -15.04
N PRO A 79 -10.37 -10.71 -16.16
CA PRO A 79 -11.02 -10.97 -17.43
C PRO A 79 -11.86 -12.25 -17.46
N GLU A 80 -11.68 -13.15 -16.49
CA GLU A 80 -12.37 -14.44 -16.40
C GLU A 80 -13.54 -14.41 -15.40
N LEU A 81 -13.83 -13.25 -14.81
CA LEU A 81 -14.97 -13.09 -13.92
C LEU A 81 -16.28 -13.39 -14.65
N GLU A 82 -17.14 -14.15 -13.98
CA GLU A 82 -18.51 -14.38 -14.44
C GLU A 82 -19.28 -13.06 -14.55
N GLU A 83 -20.08 -12.93 -15.61
CA GLU A 83 -20.91 -11.76 -15.84
C GLU A 83 -21.95 -11.57 -14.72
N THR A 84 -22.11 -10.33 -14.26
CA THR A 84 -23.11 -10.04 -13.22
C THR A 84 -23.59 -8.59 -13.27
N GLU A 85 -24.87 -8.40 -12.99
CA GLU A 85 -25.49 -7.10 -12.72
C GLU A 85 -25.91 -6.96 -11.24
N ASP A 86 -25.54 -7.93 -10.38
CA ASP A 86 -25.79 -7.85 -8.94
C ASP A 86 -24.92 -6.76 -8.32
N GLU A 87 -25.56 -5.67 -7.88
CA GLU A 87 -24.89 -4.52 -7.28
C GLU A 87 -24.04 -4.89 -6.05
N VAL A 88 -24.46 -5.88 -5.26
CA VAL A 88 -23.71 -6.34 -4.08
C VAL A 88 -22.43 -7.04 -4.52
N ARG A 89 -22.51 -7.90 -5.54
CA ARG A 89 -21.34 -8.59 -6.10
C ARG A 89 -20.36 -7.58 -6.71
N LEU A 90 -20.87 -6.58 -7.43
CA LEU A 90 -20.05 -5.51 -8.01
C LEU A 90 -19.35 -4.66 -6.94
N ASP A 91 -20.03 -4.33 -5.83
CA ASP A 91 -19.41 -3.61 -4.70
C ASP A 91 -18.30 -4.44 -4.05
N LEU A 92 -18.54 -5.74 -3.82
CA LEU A 92 -17.53 -6.65 -3.27
C LEU A 92 -16.31 -6.77 -4.20
N ARG A 93 -16.53 -6.89 -5.51
CA ARG A 93 -15.46 -6.92 -6.51
C ARG A 93 -14.65 -5.62 -6.50
N LEU A 94 -15.31 -4.46 -6.45
CA LEU A 94 -14.63 -3.16 -6.36
C LEU A 94 -13.81 -3.03 -5.06
N SER A 95 -14.39 -3.46 -3.94
CA SER A 95 -13.70 -3.48 -2.65
C SER A 95 -12.45 -4.38 -2.68
N GLY A 96 -12.58 -5.59 -3.25
CA GLY A 96 -11.48 -6.53 -3.48
C GLY A 96 -10.38 -5.94 -4.37
N LEU A 97 -10.75 -5.32 -5.50
CA LEU A 97 -9.81 -4.65 -6.40
C LEU A 97 -9.03 -3.55 -5.66
N ARG A 98 -9.70 -2.70 -4.90
CA ARG A 98 -9.06 -1.62 -4.12
C ARG A 98 -8.09 -2.20 -3.09
N LEU A 99 -8.52 -3.17 -2.30
CA LEU A 99 -7.67 -3.78 -1.27
C LEU A 99 -6.44 -4.43 -1.89
N LYS A 100 -6.61 -5.21 -2.95
CA LYS A 100 -5.49 -5.85 -3.67
C LYS A 100 -4.56 -4.82 -4.30
N THR A 101 -5.10 -3.78 -4.93
CA THR A 101 -4.29 -2.71 -5.54
C THR A 101 -3.39 -2.07 -4.48
N PHE A 102 -3.94 -1.79 -3.30
CA PHE A 102 -3.14 -1.25 -2.19
C PHE A 102 -2.08 -2.24 -1.71
N ALA A 103 -2.47 -3.47 -1.34
CA ALA A 103 -1.56 -4.43 -0.75
C ALA A 103 -0.41 -4.79 -1.69
N GLU A 104 -0.73 -5.23 -2.92
CA GLU A 104 0.26 -5.66 -3.91
C GLU A 104 1.06 -4.45 -4.44
N GLY A 105 0.39 -3.33 -4.68
CA GLY A 105 1.02 -2.12 -5.21
C GLY A 105 1.97 -1.44 -4.24
N VAL A 106 1.57 -1.29 -2.97
CA VAL A 106 2.45 -0.73 -1.94
C VAL A 106 3.62 -1.66 -1.67
N CYS A 107 3.38 -2.97 -1.58
CA CYS A 107 4.44 -3.97 -1.43
C CYS A 107 5.48 -3.82 -2.55
N ARG A 108 5.04 -3.77 -3.81
CA ARG A 108 5.93 -3.58 -4.96
C ARG A 108 6.67 -2.25 -4.92
N MET A 109 5.98 -1.16 -4.59
CA MET A 109 6.59 0.17 -4.52
C MET A 109 7.68 0.24 -3.43
N ILE A 110 7.44 -0.35 -2.26
CA ILE A 110 8.44 -0.45 -1.17
C ILE A 110 9.64 -1.29 -1.63
N GLY A 111 9.41 -2.42 -2.30
CA GLY A 111 10.49 -3.23 -2.87
C GLY A 111 11.38 -2.45 -3.84
N ILE A 112 10.80 -1.69 -4.77
CA ILE A 112 11.55 -0.83 -5.69
C ILE A 112 12.33 0.26 -4.94
N LEU A 113 11.74 0.88 -3.92
CA LEU A 113 12.43 1.88 -3.09
C LEU A 113 13.59 1.26 -2.30
N ASN A 114 13.49 -0.01 -1.95
CA ASN A 114 14.59 -0.74 -1.33
C ASN A 114 15.71 -1.05 -2.34
N GLU A 115 15.38 -1.52 -3.55
CA GLU A 115 16.32 -1.77 -4.65
C GLU A 115 17.12 -0.52 -5.03
N THR A 116 16.50 0.65 -4.94
CA THR A 116 17.07 1.95 -5.32
C THR A 116 17.69 2.72 -4.16
N ASP A 117 17.83 2.09 -2.98
CA ASP A 117 18.35 2.71 -1.75
C ASP A 117 17.60 3.96 -1.27
N ALA A 118 16.36 4.15 -1.74
CA ALA A 118 15.50 5.27 -1.37
C ALA A 118 14.85 5.12 0.01
N LEU A 119 14.70 3.88 0.51
CA LEU A 119 14.25 3.64 1.88
C LEU A 119 15.38 3.82 2.90
N PRO A 120 15.13 4.17 4.16
CA PRO A 120 16.07 3.92 5.26
C PRO A 120 16.58 2.48 5.28
N LYS A 121 17.81 2.27 5.78
CA LYS A 121 18.37 0.91 5.91
C LYS A 121 17.48 0.07 6.83
N PHE A 122 17.24 -1.19 6.45
CA PHE A 122 16.39 -2.16 7.16
C PHE A 122 14.89 -1.81 7.26
N ALA A 123 14.40 -0.76 6.60
CA ALA A 123 12.97 -0.46 6.59
C ALA A 123 12.15 -1.56 5.89
N ASN A 124 12.69 -2.19 4.83
CA ASN A 124 12.00 -3.24 4.07
C ASN A 124 11.73 -4.52 4.89
N THR A 125 12.40 -4.71 6.03
CA THR A 125 12.14 -5.84 6.95
C THR A 125 10.72 -5.85 7.50
N TYR A 126 10.01 -4.72 7.40
CA TYR A 126 8.64 -4.55 7.92
C TYR A 126 7.58 -4.39 6.83
N ASN A 127 7.91 -4.75 5.58
CA ASN A 127 7.03 -4.56 4.42
C ASN A 127 5.70 -5.30 4.58
N ASP A 128 5.76 -6.58 4.94
CA ASP A 128 4.60 -7.46 5.16
C ASP A 128 3.58 -6.87 6.12
N THR A 129 4.08 -6.27 7.18
CA THR A 129 3.29 -5.68 8.23
C THR A 129 2.70 -4.36 7.75
N SER A 130 3.47 -3.55 7.01
CA SER A 130 3.03 -2.25 6.50
C SER A 130 1.92 -2.31 5.44
N THR A 131 1.63 -3.48 4.88
CA THR A 131 0.62 -3.69 3.82
C THR A 131 -0.63 -4.45 4.29
N ASN A 132 -0.84 -4.62 5.59
CA ASN A 132 -1.99 -5.36 6.11
C ASN A 132 -3.32 -4.56 6.09
N LEU A 133 -4.41 -5.19 6.55
CA LEU A 133 -5.75 -4.61 6.54
C LEU A 133 -5.93 -3.40 7.49
N ALA A 134 -5.33 -3.41 8.68
CA ALA A 134 -5.41 -2.28 9.60
C ALA A 134 -4.67 -1.06 9.02
N GLU A 135 -3.56 -1.31 8.35
CA GLU A 135 -2.76 -0.29 7.68
C GLU A 135 -3.49 0.27 6.45
N TRP A 136 -4.22 -0.57 5.70
CA TRP A 136 -5.14 -0.13 4.65
C TRP A 136 -6.21 0.82 5.18
N PHE A 137 -6.89 0.46 6.27
CA PHE A 137 -7.93 1.32 6.86
C PHE A 137 -7.37 2.69 7.27
N MET A 138 -6.19 2.71 7.89
CA MET A 138 -5.50 3.97 8.20
C MET A 138 -5.08 4.73 6.95
N HIS A 139 -4.56 4.04 5.94
CA HIS A 139 -4.19 4.66 4.67
C HIS A 139 -5.38 5.39 4.05
N GLU A 140 -6.54 4.74 3.95
CA GLU A 140 -7.75 5.38 3.42
C GLU A 140 -8.18 6.58 4.26
N ARG A 141 -8.20 6.46 5.60
CA ARG A 141 -8.54 7.58 6.50
C ARG A 141 -7.59 8.77 6.30
N LEU A 142 -6.29 8.52 6.26
CA LEU A 142 -5.25 9.54 6.07
C LEU A 142 -5.34 10.18 4.69
N MET A 143 -5.58 9.41 3.64
CA MET A 143 -5.77 9.93 2.29
C MET A 143 -7.05 10.74 2.16
N ARG A 144 -8.17 10.32 2.76
CA ARG A 144 -9.39 11.14 2.84
C ARG A 144 -9.13 12.47 3.54
N ALA A 145 -8.45 12.45 4.69
CA ALA A 145 -8.07 13.67 5.39
C ALA A 145 -7.14 14.55 4.55
N TYR A 146 -6.18 13.97 3.81
CA TYR A 146 -5.29 14.70 2.90
C TYR A 146 -6.07 15.39 1.76
N LEU A 147 -7.00 14.67 1.11
CA LEU A 147 -7.83 15.20 0.03
C LEU A 147 -8.84 16.24 0.53
N GLN A 148 -9.39 16.05 1.73
CA GLN A 148 -10.25 17.01 2.42
C GLN A 148 -9.46 18.25 2.89
N ASN A 149 -8.17 18.12 3.22
CA ASN A 149 -7.32 19.21 3.71
C ASN A 149 -6.83 20.19 2.65
N LYS A 150 -7.43 20.18 1.46
CA LYS A 150 -7.67 21.44 0.75
C LYS A 150 -8.63 22.39 1.51
N ALA A 151 -9.27 21.94 2.61
CA ALA A 151 -10.27 22.69 3.37
C ALA A 151 -10.43 22.37 4.89
N SER A 152 -9.42 21.86 5.64
CA SER A 152 -9.39 21.83 7.15
C SER A 152 -9.84 20.55 7.93
N ALA A 153 -9.46 19.34 7.54
CA ALA A 153 -9.67 18.12 8.32
C ALA A 153 -8.63 17.88 9.46
N PRO A 154 -9.04 17.33 10.61
CA PRO A 154 -8.13 17.00 11.72
C PRO A 154 -7.23 15.80 11.40
N SER A 155 -5.96 15.89 11.80
CA SER A 155 -5.00 14.79 11.75
C SER A 155 -5.31 13.78 12.87
N PRO A 156 -5.37 12.45 12.59
CA PRO A 156 -5.56 11.46 13.63
C PRO A 156 -4.45 11.52 14.67
N LYS A 157 -4.86 11.33 15.92
CA LYS A 157 -4.03 11.33 17.12
C LYS A 157 -3.58 9.91 17.44
N LEU A 158 -2.64 9.79 18.38
CA LEU A 158 -2.20 8.48 18.90
C LEU A 158 -3.36 7.64 19.45
N GLY A 159 -4.33 8.28 20.12
CA GLY A 159 -5.52 7.61 20.65
C GLY A 159 -6.37 6.94 19.57
N ASP A 160 -6.49 7.55 18.40
CA ASP A 160 -7.21 6.97 17.26
C ASP A 160 -6.57 5.64 16.79
N LEU A 161 -5.24 5.53 16.92
CA LEU A 161 -4.54 4.28 16.59
C LEU A 161 -4.77 3.20 17.65
N MET A 162 -4.79 3.56 18.94
CA MET A 162 -5.03 2.60 20.01
C MET A 162 -6.38 1.89 19.81
N ASP A 163 -7.43 2.65 19.50
CA ASP A 163 -8.77 2.10 19.25
C ASP A 163 -8.78 1.20 18.00
N LEU A 164 -8.10 1.61 16.93
CA LEU A 164 -8.03 0.81 15.71
C LEU A 164 -7.37 -0.55 15.93
N TYR A 165 -6.26 -0.58 16.68
CA TYR A 165 -5.56 -1.82 17.00
C TYR A 165 -6.18 -2.56 18.21
N LEU A 166 -7.33 -2.09 18.72
CA LEU A 166 -8.05 -2.66 19.86
C LEU A 166 -7.17 -2.78 21.12
N TYR A 167 -6.24 -1.83 21.29
CA TYR A 167 -5.36 -1.79 22.46
C TYR A 167 -6.03 -1.06 23.61
N ASP A 168 -5.85 -1.58 24.83
CA ASP A 168 -6.21 -0.81 26.03
C ASP A 168 -5.37 0.49 26.05
N PRO A 169 -6.02 1.67 26.10
CA PRO A 169 -5.37 2.99 26.07
C PRO A 169 -4.20 3.16 27.06
N LYS A 170 -4.17 2.39 28.15
CA LYS A 170 -3.17 2.48 29.20
C LYS A 170 -2.00 1.50 29.05
N SER A 171 -2.05 0.53 28.14
CA SER A 171 -1.15 -0.62 28.18
C SER A 171 -0.14 -0.73 27.02
N GLN A 172 -0.40 -0.14 25.84
CA GLN A 172 0.39 -0.43 24.61
C GLN A 172 0.90 0.80 23.82
N GLN A 173 1.18 1.92 24.49
CA GLN A 173 1.73 3.10 23.80
C GLN A 173 3.08 2.82 23.11
N GLY A 174 3.88 1.87 23.61
CA GLY A 174 5.12 1.44 22.98
C GLY A 174 4.90 0.76 21.63
N ALA A 175 3.91 -0.14 21.53
CA ALA A 175 3.57 -0.83 20.30
C ALA A 175 3.09 0.14 19.22
N VAL A 176 2.25 1.12 19.58
CA VAL A 176 1.79 2.14 18.61
C VAL A 176 2.92 3.07 18.16
N ARG A 177 3.82 3.48 19.07
CA ARG A 177 5.03 4.23 18.65
C ARG A 177 5.87 3.44 17.67
N ALA A 178 6.10 2.15 17.94
CA ALA A 178 6.81 1.27 17.02
C ALA A 178 6.13 1.24 15.64
N LYS A 179 4.79 1.19 15.59
CA LYS A 179 4.03 1.27 14.33
C LYS A 179 4.22 2.61 13.61
N ILE A 180 4.18 3.73 14.32
CA ILE A 180 4.43 5.04 13.72
C ILE A 180 5.83 5.07 13.09
N VAL A 181 6.87 4.67 13.85
CA VAL A 181 8.25 4.60 13.34
C VAL A 181 8.34 3.72 12.10
N GLN A 182 7.69 2.54 12.13
CA GLN A 182 7.60 1.64 11.00
C GLN A 182 7.00 2.31 9.75
N MET A 183 5.80 2.88 9.87
CA MET A 183 5.08 3.44 8.73
C MET A 183 5.73 4.71 8.18
N VAL A 184 6.38 5.50 9.05
CA VAL A 184 7.19 6.66 8.62
C VAL A 184 8.45 6.20 7.91
N SER A 185 9.10 5.11 8.35
CA SER A 185 10.33 4.61 7.71
C SER A 185 10.13 4.19 6.25
N VAL A 186 8.93 3.72 5.88
CA VAL A 186 8.58 3.38 4.50
C VAL A 186 7.85 4.52 3.77
N GLY A 187 7.73 5.69 4.40
CA GLY A 187 7.12 6.89 3.82
C GLY A 187 5.60 6.79 3.61
N LEU A 188 4.95 5.78 4.16
CA LEU A 188 3.49 5.63 4.07
C LEU A 188 2.78 6.59 5.02
N TRP A 189 3.35 6.86 6.18
CA TRP A 189 2.88 7.90 7.09
C TRP A 189 3.90 9.04 7.16
N ASP A 190 3.42 10.24 7.46
CA ASP A 190 4.20 11.35 7.99
C ASP A 190 3.72 11.60 9.42
N ALA A 191 4.64 11.93 10.32
CA ALA A 191 4.30 12.15 11.71
C ALA A 191 5.11 13.29 12.32
N ASP A 192 4.47 14.08 13.18
CA ASP A 192 5.18 14.99 14.08
C ASP A 192 5.20 14.39 15.49
N PRO A 193 6.38 14.24 16.10
CA PRO A 193 6.48 13.84 17.49
C PRO A 193 5.83 14.90 18.40
N PRO A 194 5.40 14.49 19.60
CA PRO A 194 4.75 15.37 20.55
C PRO A 194 5.69 16.49 21.03
N VAL A 195 5.23 17.74 21.02
CA VAL A 195 5.93 18.88 21.67
C VAL A 195 5.22 19.16 23.00
N GLY A 196 5.82 18.74 24.12
CA GLY A 196 5.21 18.80 25.45
C GLY A 196 4.09 17.78 25.65
N ALA A 197 2.96 18.20 26.22
CA ALA A 197 1.78 17.33 26.46
C ALA A 197 0.86 17.14 25.23
N ARG A 198 1.35 17.43 24.01
CA ARG A 198 0.56 17.31 22.78
C ARG A 198 0.65 15.89 22.22
N ASP A 199 -0.40 15.43 21.55
CA ASP A 199 -0.45 14.13 20.88
C ASP A 199 0.43 14.10 19.61
N TRP A 200 0.82 12.89 19.18
CA TRP A 200 1.36 12.66 17.84
C TRP A 200 0.38 13.16 16.77
N LYS A 201 0.89 13.84 15.75
CA LYS A 201 0.10 14.22 14.55
C LYS A 201 0.49 13.32 13.40
N ILE A 202 -0.45 12.53 12.89
CA ILE A 202 -0.19 11.55 11.83
C ILE A 202 -0.92 11.96 10.55
N ARG A 203 -0.23 11.86 9.41
CA ARG A 203 -0.69 12.27 8.08
C ARG A 203 -0.31 11.21 7.05
N ALA A 204 -0.91 11.31 5.86
CA ALA A 204 -0.43 10.56 4.71
C ALA A 204 1.02 10.97 4.41
N GLY A 205 1.90 9.99 4.28
CA GLY A 205 3.31 10.20 3.99
C GLY A 205 3.57 10.43 2.49
N PRO A 206 4.78 10.85 2.13
CA PRO A 206 5.15 11.18 0.75
C PRO A 206 5.00 9.99 -0.21
N VAL A 207 5.33 8.77 0.23
CA VAL A 207 5.16 7.55 -0.56
C VAL A 207 3.68 7.22 -0.70
N ALA A 208 2.91 7.26 0.39
CA ALA A 208 1.46 7.00 0.34
C ALA A 208 0.71 7.97 -0.58
N THR A 209 0.99 9.27 -0.48
CA THR A 209 0.37 10.27 -1.36
C THR A 209 0.75 10.04 -2.82
N LYS A 210 2.02 9.73 -3.09
CA LYS A 210 2.47 9.47 -4.46
C LYS A 210 1.83 8.21 -5.02
N PHE A 211 1.88 7.12 -4.26
CA PHE A 211 1.25 5.85 -4.58
C PHE A 211 -0.23 6.06 -4.91
N HIS A 212 -0.97 6.74 -4.04
CA HIS A 212 -2.41 6.89 -4.21
C HIS A 212 -2.76 7.64 -5.51
N LEU A 213 -2.05 8.74 -5.79
CA LEU A 213 -2.33 9.62 -6.92
C LEU A 213 -1.78 9.10 -8.26
N LYS A 214 -0.70 8.33 -8.25
CA LYS A 214 0.02 7.91 -9.47
C LYS A 214 -0.08 6.43 -9.76
N VAL A 215 -0.54 5.62 -8.82
CA VAL A 215 -0.63 4.16 -8.98
C VAL A 215 -2.04 3.71 -8.66
N PHE A 216 -2.50 3.90 -7.42
CA PHE A 216 -3.77 3.35 -6.96
C PHE A 216 -4.96 3.80 -7.81
N VAL A 217 -5.15 5.11 -7.97
CA VAL A 217 -6.28 5.64 -8.75
C VAL A 217 -6.22 5.18 -10.22
N PRO A 218 -5.11 5.39 -10.97
CA PRO A 218 -5.02 4.92 -12.35
C PRO A 218 -5.25 3.42 -12.53
N VAL A 219 -4.66 2.58 -11.66
CA VAL A 219 -4.78 1.11 -11.75
C VAL A 219 -6.21 0.68 -11.46
N VAL A 220 -6.84 1.21 -10.40
CA VAL A 220 -8.24 0.89 -10.09
C VAL A 220 -9.16 1.33 -11.24
N GLU A 221 -8.98 2.54 -11.80
CA GLU A 221 -9.78 2.99 -12.94
C GLU A 221 -9.58 2.11 -14.18
N HIS A 222 -8.35 1.66 -14.45
CA HIS A 222 -8.06 0.76 -15.57
C HIS A 222 -8.79 -0.59 -15.44
N PHE A 223 -8.80 -1.18 -14.24
CA PHE A 223 -9.37 -2.51 -14.03
C PHE A 223 -10.87 -2.52 -13.69
N LYS A 224 -11.45 -1.37 -13.34
CA LYS A 224 -12.88 -1.24 -13.02
C LYS A 224 -13.81 -1.78 -14.11
N GLN A 225 -13.43 -1.67 -15.38
CA GLN A 225 -14.22 -2.15 -16.51
C GLN A 225 -14.44 -3.67 -16.50
N TYR A 226 -13.54 -4.45 -15.89
CA TYR A 226 -13.65 -5.90 -15.84
C TYR A 226 -14.49 -6.41 -14.67
N LEU A 227 -14.91 -5.54 -13.73
CA LEU A 227 -15.64 -5.96 -12.54
C LEU A 227 -17.04 -6.52 -12.85
N LYS A 228 -17.60 -6.19 -14.02
CA LYS A 228 -18.84 -6.79 -14.49
C LYS A 228 -18.68 -8.22 -15.01
N GLY A 229 -17.45 -8.69 -15.21
CA GLY A 229 -17.15 -9.89 -15.97
C GLY A 229 -17.01 -9.59 -17.47
N SER A 230 -16.34 -10.50 -18.19
CA SER A 230 -16.28 -10.43 -19.64
C SER A 230 -17.48 -11.13 -20.23
N GLN A 231 -18.16 -10.52 -21.21
CA GLN A 231 -18.99 -11.28 -22.12
C GLN A 231 -18.05 -12.22 -22.88
N ARG A 232 -18.01 -13.51 -22.52
CA ARG A 232 -17.47 -14.50 -23.44
C ARG A 232 -18.34 -14.42 -24.69
N SER A 233 -17.80 -13.87 -25.77
CA SER A 233 -18.39 -14.06 -27.09
C SER A 233 -18.49 -15.58 -27.30
N PRO A 234 -19.66 -16.15 -27.62
CA PRO A 234 -19.85 -17.59 -27.78
C PRO A 234 -19.05 -18.27 -28.91
N GLU A 235 -18.02 -17.63 -29.46
CA GLU A 235 -17.36 -18.06 -30.71
C GLU A 235 -16.18 -19.03 -30.50
N GLU A 236 -15.92 -19.51 -29.27
CA GLU A 236 -14.83 -20.47 -29.00
C GLU A 236 -15.29 -21.85 -28.46
N GLU A 237 -16.58 -22.19 -28.53
CA GLU A 237 -17.06 -23.54 -28.16
C GLU A 237 -17.41 -24.47 -29.33
N ASP A 238 -17.40 -24.00 -30.58
CA ASP A 238 -17.66 -24.84 -31.77
C ASP A 238 -16.37 -25.10 -32.56
N ASP A 239 -15.51 -26.00 -32.09
CA ASP A 239 -14.56 -26.69 -32.99
C ASP A 239 -14.04 -28.05 -32.47
N ASN A 240 -14.78 -28.73 -31.58
CA ASN A 240 -14.39 -30.06 -31.09
C ASN A 240 -15.44 -31.17 -31.23
N ASP A 241 -16.46 -30.98 -32.07
CA ASP A 241 -17.50 -31.99 -32.31
C ASP A 241 -17.48 -32.55 -33.74
N LEU A 242 -16.31 -32.91 -34.26
CA LEU A 242 -16.20 -33.70 -35.50
C LEU A 242 -14.94 -34.59 -35.48
N SER A 243 -15.01 -35.76 -34.84
CA SER A 243 -14.54 -37.04 -35.41
C SER A 243 -14.37 -38.14 -34.35
N SER A 244 -15.44 -38.85 -34.02
CA SER A 244 -15.33 -40.28 -33.70
C SER A 244 -16.64 -41.01 -33.97
N ASP A 245 -17.06 -41.02 -35.22
CA ASP A 245 -17.90 -42.10 -35.71
C ASP A 245 -17.51 -42.36 -37.17
N MET A 246 -16.60 -43.31 -37.37
CA MET A 246 -16.44 -44.16 -38.56
C MET A 246 -15.15 -44.99 -38.40
N GLY A 247 -15.31 -46.25 -37.97
CA GLY A 247 -14.23 -47.24 -37.93
C GLY A 247 -14.53 -48.42 -37.02
#